data_AF-A0A5N5FAH2-F1
#
_entry.id   AF-A0A5N5FAH2-F1
#
_cell.length_a   1.000
_cell.length_b   1.000
_cell.length_c   1.000
_cell.angle_alpha   90.00
_cell.angle_beta   90.00
_cell.angle_gamma   90.00
#
_symmetry.space_group_name_H-M   'P 1'
#
loop_
_entity.id
_entity.type
_entity.pdbx_description
1 polymer ?
#
loop_
_entity_poly.entity_id
_entity_poly.type
_entity_poly.pdbx_seq_one_letter_code
_entity_poly.pdbx_strand_id
1 'polypeptide(L)'
;MTPPHNETNHIDLDGDTQGLEDIEIINDISPTSANVQKTQSKRKPTNFVDVPHTKKKPTTPKDMIADSLAKMASSFQEYICADTKKLDPTEVYDEVNAIPDLSEEEQIKACAWLIENDKQFLMLKTLPVEKKKNMVLLFTSRGA
;
A
#
# COMPACT_ATOMS: atom_id res chain seq x y z
N MET A 1 48.42 -10.40 -37.98
CA MET A 1 48.33 -11.85 -37.73
C MET A 1 47.36 -12.06 -36.57
N THR A 2 46.11 -12.35 -36.90
CA THR A 2 45.08 -12.82 -35.97
C THR A 2 45.12 -14.36 -35.93
N PRO A 3 45.04 -14.99 -34.75
CA PRO A 3 44.65 -16.39 -34.60
C PRO A 3 43.13 -16.53 -34.30
N PRO A 4 42.57 -17.74 -34.47
CA PRO A 4 41.18 -17.94 -34.90
C PRO A 4 40.18 -18.30 -33.78
N HIS A 5 38.92 -18.40 -34.24
CA HIS A 5 37.61 -18.68 -33.62
C HIS A 5 37.48 -19.94 -32.72
N ASN A 6 36.40 -19.94 -31.91
CA ASN A 6 35.62 -21.05 -31.29
C ASN A 6 35.67 -20.97 -29.74
N GLU A 7 34.57 -20.94 -28.97
CA GLU A 7 33.38 -21.79 -29.02
C GLU A 7 32.09 -21.09 -28.53
N THR A 8 31.01 -21.44 -29.23
CA THR A 8 29.61 -21.11 -28.98
C THR A 8 29.07 -21.93 -27.82
N ASN A 9 28.63 -21.29 -26.73
CA ASN A 9 27.85 -21.97 -25.68
C ASN A 9 26.40 -22.16 -26.17
N HIS A 10 26.16 -23.20 -26.95
CA HIS A 10 24.82 -23.72 -27.19
C HIS A 10 24.39 -24.51 -25.97
N ILE A 11 23.43 -23.97 -25.21
CA ILE A 11 22.68 -24.75 -24.23
C ILE A 11 21.65 -25.55 -25.02
N ASP A 12 21.96 -26.81 -25.23
CA ASP A 12 21.03 -27.84 -25.69
C ASP A 12 20.14 -28.23 -24.51
N LEU A 13 18.85 -27.96 -24.61
CA LEU A 13 17.82 -28.42 -23.69
C LEU A 13 16.86 -29.31 -24.48
N ASP A 14 17.39 -30.41 -24.99
CA ASP A 14 16.57 -31.56 -25.35
C ASP A 14 16.33 -32.40 -24.09
N GLY A 15 15.12 -32.28 -23.58
CA GLY A 15 14.65 -32.93 -22.36
C GLY A 15 13.19 -33.31 -22.55
N ASP A 16 12.95 -34.14 -23.54
CA ASP A 16 11.68 -34.79 -23.85
C ASP A 16 11.19 -35.56 -22.61
N THR A 17 10.19 -35.02 -21.91
CA THR A 17 9.40 -35.76 -20.92
C THR A 17 7.94 -35.67 -21.32
N GLN A 18 7.55 -36.74 -22.01
CA GLN A 18 6.21 -37.17 -22.32
C GLN A 18 5.27 -37.04 -21.12
N GLY A 19 4.02 -36.64 -21.39
CA GLY A 19 2.91 -36.81 -20.45
C GLY A 19 2.00 -35.60 -20.31
N LEU A 20 1.54 -35.00 -21.42
CA LEU A 20 0.29 -34.25 -21.36
C LEU A 20 -0.82 -35.28 -21.19
N GLU A 21 -1.17 -35.54 -19.93
CA GLU A 21 -2.38 -36.27 -19.58
C GLU A 21 -3.56 -35.43 -20.08
N ASP A 22 -4.25 -35.93 -21.10
CA ASP A 22 -5.50 -35.40 -21.60
C ASP A 22 -6.47 -35.25 -20.43
N ILE A 23 -6.72 -34.02 -20.00
CA ILE A 23 -7.77 -33.72 -19.04
C ILE A 23 -9.09 -33.90 -19.79
N GLU A 24 -9.72 -35.06 -19.65
CA GLU A 24 -11.08 -35.30 -20.10
C GLU A 24 -12.01 -34.26 -19.48
N ILE A 25 -12.47 -33.31 -20.29
CA ILE A 25 -13.54 -32.39 -19.92
C ILE A 25 -14.82 -33.21 -19.89
N ILE A 26 -15.21 -33.69 -18.70
CA ILE A 26 -16.52 -34.29 -18.47
C ILE A 26 -17.57 -33.21 -18.64
N ASN A 27 -18.20 -33.20 -19.82
CA ASN A 27 -19.28 -32.30 -20.19
C ASN A 27 -20.60 -32.96 -19.79
N ASP A 28 -20.96 -32.90 -18.51
CA ASP A 28 -22.13 -33.60 -18.00
C ASP A 28 -23.04 -32.69 -17.17
N ILE A 29 -23.81 -31.85 -17.87
CA ILE A 29 -25.16 -31.49 -17.42
C ILE A 29 -26.04 -31.27 -18.66
N SER A 30 -26.74 -32.31 -19.07
CA SER A 30 -27.87 -32.24 -20.01
C SER A 30 -29.11 -31.75 -19.25
N PRO A 31 -29.73 -30.60 -19.56
CA PRO A 31 -31.05 -30.29 -19.04
C PRO A 31 -32.08 -30.95 -19.97
N THR A 32 -32.59 -32.10 -19.55
CA THR A 32 -33.77 -32.72 -20.13
C THR A 32 -34.89 -31.68 -20.21
N SER A 33 -35.36 -31.44 -21.43
CA SER A 33 -36.52 -30.61 -21.70
C SER A 33 -37.77 -31.30 -21.17
N ALA A 34 -38.46 -30.63 -20.25
CA ALA A 34 -39.85 -30.92 -19.93
C ALA A 34 -40.57 -29.59 -19.65
N ASN A 35 -40.87 -28.88 -20.73
CA ASN A 35 -42.01 -27.98 -20.75
C ASN A 35 -43.27 -28.85 -20.75
N VAL A 36 -44.22 -28.62 -19.83
CA VAL A 36 -45.67 -28.59 -20.07
C VAL A 36 -46.46 -28.43 -18.74
N GLN A 37 -47.06 -27.24 -18.62
CA GLN A 37 -48.42 -26.89 -18.16
C GLN A 37 -48.86 -26.98 -16.66
N LYS A 38 -49.19 -25.77 -16.15
CA LYS A 38 -50.44 -25.27 -15.50
C LYS A 38 -51.24 -26.30 -14.66
N THR A 39 -51.76 -26.00 -13.46
CA THR A 39 -52.81 -24.99 -13.20
C THR A 39 -53.11 -24.88 -11.70
N GLN A 40 -53.33 -23.65 -11.21
CA GLN A 40 -54.11 -23.20 -10.02
C GLN A 40 -54.09 -24.04 -8.71
N SER A 41 -53.50 -23.47 -7.66
CA SER A 41 -53.89 -23.76 -6.26
C SER A 41 -54.38 -22.49 -5.56
N LYS A 42 -55.66 -22.53 -5.14
CA LYS A 42 -56.37 -21.47 -4.42
C LYS A 42 -55.72 -21.23 -3.05
N ARG A 43 -55.27 -20.00 -2.78
CA ARG A 43 -54.86 -19.56 -1.44
C ARG A 43 -56.08 -19.17 -0.59
N LYS A 44 -56.09 -19.60 0.67
CA LYS A 44 -56.91 -19.03 1.76
C LYS A 44 -55.93 -18.40 2.76
N PRO A 45 -56.17 -17.18 3.30
CA PRO A 45 -55.18 -16.45 4.06
C PRO A 45 -55.23 -16.85 5.54
N THR A 46 -54.09 -17.18 6.13
CA THR A 46 -53.90 -17.17 7.59
C THR A 46 -52.92 -16.06 7.90
N ASN A 47 -53.41 -15.06 8.63
CA ASN A 47 -52.69 -13.86 9.06
C ASN A 47 -51.41 -14.26 9.81
N PHE A 48 -50.26 -14.03 9.19
CA PHE A 48 -48.99 -13.97 9.92
C PHE A 48 -48.76 -12.50 10.28
N VAL A 49 -48.62 -12.25 11.58
CA VAL A 49 -48.23 -10.94 12.12
C VAL A 49 -46.83 -10.64 11.57
N ASP A 50 -46.72 -9.59 10.76
CA ASP A 50 -45.45 -9.09 10.23
C ASP A 50 -44.70 -8.38 11.36
N VAL A 51 -43.82 -9.11 12.03
CA VAL A 51 -42.79 -8.51 12.89
C VAL A 51 -41.64 -8.13 11.97
N PRO A 52 -41.25 -6.85 11.87
CA PRO A 52 -40.10 -6.46 11.07
C PRO A 52 -38.83 -7.01 11.71
N HIS A 53 -38.41 -8.20 11.29
CA HIS A 53 -37.05 -8.65 11.52
C HIS A 53 -36.14 -7.75 10.68
N THR A 54 -35.47 -6.80 11.33
CA THR A 54 -34.35 -6.07 10.76
C THR A 54 -33.24 -7.09 10.45
N LYS A 55 -33.32 -7.73 9.28
CA LYS A 55 -32.28 -8.61 8.77
C LYS A 55 -31.07 -7.74 8.48
N LYS A 56 -30.13 -7.67 9.42
CA LYS A 56 -28.74 -7.37 9.06
C LYS A 56 -28.35 -8.45 8.06
N LYS A 57 -28.16 -8.06 6.80
CA LYS A 57 -27.70 -8.96 5.74
C LYS A 57 -26.44 -9.66 6.26
N PRO A 58 -26.37 -11.01 6.22
CA PRO A 58 -25.11 -11.69 6.48
C PRO A 58 -24.09 -11.16 5.47
N THR A 59 -23.02 -10.54 5.96
CA THR A 59 -21.87 -10.11 5.15
C THR A 59 -21.44 -11.30 4.32
N THR A 60 -21.63 -11.22 3.01
CA THR A 60 -21.25 -12.32 2.14
C THR A 60 -19.72 -12.36 2.04
N PRO A 61 -19.09 -13.51 1.76
CA PRO A 61 -17.63 -13.60 1.62
C PRO A 61 -17.04 -12.56 0.65
N LYS A 62 -17.81 -12.13 -0.35
CA LYS A 62 -17.45 -11.03 -1.27
C LYS A 62 -17.37 -9.67 -0.58
N ASP A 63 -18.28 -9.39 0.35
CA ASP A 63 -18.27 -8.17 1.15
C ASP A 63 -17.04 -8.14 2.08
N MET A 64 -16.62 -9.29 2.62
CA MET A 64 -15.39 -9.39 3.43
C MET A 64 -14.12 -9.10 2.62
N ILE A 65 -14.06 -9.56 1.37
CA ILE A 65 -12.93 -9.29 0.47
C ILE A 65 -12.90 -7.80 0.10
N ALA A 66 -14.06 -7.22 -0.23
CA ALA A 66 -14.18 -5.80 -0.53
C ALA A 66 -13.77 -4.92 0.66
N ASP A 67 -14.24 -5.25 1.86
CA ASP A 67 -13.87 -4.54 3.10
C ASP A 67 -12.37 -4.66 3.39
N SER A 68 -11.79 -5.84 3.17
CA SER A 68 -10.36 -6.06 3.39
C SER A 68 -9.52 -5.27 2.38
N LEU A 69 -9.93 -5.24 1.10
CA LEU A 69 -9.27 -4.44 0.07
C LEU A 69 -9.38 -2.94 0.37
N ALA A 70 -10.55 -2.47 0.81
CA ALA A 70 -10.73 -1.09 1.22
C ALA A 70 -9.80 -0.72 2.39
N LYS A 71 -9.69 -1.58 3.41
CA LYS A 71 -8.75 -1.37 4.54
C LYS A 71 -7.29 -1.35 4.08
N MET A 72 -6.90 -2.25 3.17
CA MET A 72 -5.54 -2.24 2.61
C MET A 72 -5.27 -0.96 1.83
N ALA A 73 -6.21 -0.51 0.99
CA ALA A 73 -6.09 0.73 0.24
C ALA A 73 -5.98 1.94 1.17
N SER A 74 -6.81 2.03 2.21
CA SER A 74 -6.73 3.08 3.22
C SER A 74 -5.41 3.06 3.97
N SER A 75 -4.94 1.90 4.42
CA SER A 75 -3.66 1.77 5.11
C SER A 75 -2.48 2.18 4.22
N PHE A 76 -2.52 1.84 2.93
CA PHE A 76 -1.49 2.25 1.98
C PHE A 76 -1.51 3.77 1.73
N GLN A 77 -2.70 4.36 1.62
CA GLN A 77 -2.85 5.81 1.50
C GLN A 77 -2.31 6.53 2.75
N GLU A 78 -2.64 6.03 3.95
CA GLU A 78 -2.12 6.57 5.21
C GLU A 78 -0.59 6.47 5.27
N TYR A 79 -0.02 5.35 4.84
CA TYR A 79 1.43 5.17 4.77
C TYR A 79 2.09 6.21 3.87
N ILE A 80 1.58 6.40 2.65
CA ILE A 80 2.10 7.43 1.72
C ILE A 80 1.93 8.83 2.32
N CYS A 81 0.78 9.13 2.91
CA CYS A 81 0.55 10.44 3.52
C CYS A 81 1.47 10.71 4.71
N ALA A 82 1.80 9.69 5.50
CA ALA A 82 2.76 9.80 6.60
C ALA A 82 4.19 10.04 6.08
N ASP A 83 4.60 9.34 5.01
CA ASP A 83 5.93 9.46 4.41
C ASP A 83 6.11 10.77 3.62
N THR A 84 5.02 11.33 3.08
CA THR A 84 5.05 12.56 2.28
C THR A 84 4.70 13.82 3.07
N LYS A 85 4.50 13.72 4.39
CA LYS A 85 4.16 14.88 5.22
C LYS A 85 5.34 15.83 5.28
N LYS A 86 5.29 16.86 4.43
CA LYS A 86 6.30 17.92 4.40
C LYS A 86 6.24 18.75 5.68
N LEU A 87 7.42 19.06 6.21
CA LEU A 87 7.58 20.01 7.30
C LEU A 87 7.08 21.39 6.91
N ASP A 88 6.54 22.13 7.88
CA ASP A 88 6.26 23.55 7.70
C ASP A 88 7.59 24.32 7.68
N PRO A 89 7.96 24.96 6.55
CA PRO A 89 9.21 25.71 6.46
C PRO A 89 9.30 26.84 7.49
N THR A 90 8.15 27.41 7.89
CA THR A 90 8.08 28.47 8.90
C THR A 90 8.50 27.94 10.26
N GLU A 91 8.01 26.76 10.64
CA GLU A 91 8.37 26.11 11.90
C GLU A 91 9.87 25.78 11.95
N VAL A 92 10.44 25.32 10.84
CA VAL A 92 11.89 25.06 10.75
C VAL A 92 12.68 26.35 10.96
N TYR A 93 12.26 27.44 10.32
CA TYR A 93 12.91 28.74 10.46
C TYR A 93 12.86 29.26 11.89
N ASP A 94 11.69 29.24 12.52
CA ASP A 94 11.50 29.73 13.89
C ASP A 94 12.37 28.95 14.90
N GLU A 95 12.41 27.63 14.74
CA GLU A 95 13.19 26.75 15.61
C GLU A 95 14.71 26.97 15.43
N VAL A 96 15.19 27.15 14.19
CA VAL A 96 16.60 27.45 13.91
C VAL A 96 16.98 28.84 14.41
N ASN A 97 16.12 29.85 14.22
CA ASN A 97 16.36 31.22 14.66
C ASN A 97 16.35 31.35 16.20
N ALA A 98 15.66 30.44 16.90
CA ALA A 98 15.70 30.37 18.36
C ALA A 98 17.02 29.82 18.92
N ILE A 99 17.90 29.26 18.09
CA ILE A 99 19.19 28.72 18.54
C ILE A 99 20.20 29.87 18.68
N PRO A 100 20.75 30.11 19.87
CA PRO A 100 21.72 31.18 20.07
C PRO A 100 23.03 30.91 19.33
N ASP A 101 23.74 31.98 19.02
CA ASP A 101 25.09 31.98 18.46
C ASP A 101 25.26 31.30 17.08
N LEU A 102 24.17 31.05 16.33
CA LEU A 102 24.27 30.69 14.91
C LEU A 102 24.44 31.96 14.07
N SER A 103 25.44 31.97 13.19
CA SER A 103 25.57 32.98 12.14
C SER A 103 24.48 32.83 11.09
N GLU A 104 24.19 33.90 10.35
CA GLU A 104 23.17 33.91 9.29
C GLU A 104 23.41 32.80 8.25
N GLU A 105 24.67 32.58 7.85
CA GLU A 105 25.06 31.52 6.92
C GLU A 105 24.77 30.12 7.49
N GLU A 106 25.06 29.89 8.78
CA GLU A 106 24.76 28.62 9.44
C GLU A 106 23.25 28.40 9.57
N GLN A 107 22.47 29.45 9.84
CA GLN A 107 21.02 29.39 9.87
C GLN A 107 20.45 29.02 8.51
N ILE A 108 20.92 29.67 7.42
CA ILE A 108 20.47 29.36 6.06
C ILE A 108 20.78 27.90 5.70
N LYS A 109 22.00 27.43 5.97
CA LYS A 109 22.39 26.03 5.75
C LYS A 109 21.55 25.05 6.57
N ALA A 110 21.31 25.38 7.84
CA ALA A 110 20.49 24.57 8.72
C ALA A 110 19.05 24.46 8.23
N CYS A 111 18.42 25.58 7.88
CA CYS A 111 17.07 25.62 7.35
C CYS A 111 16.95 24.80 6.05
N ALA A 112 17.85 25.02 5.09
CA ALA A 112 17.84 24.29 3.82
C ALA A 112 17.95 22.77 4.05
N TRP A 113 18.84 22.34 4.94
CA TRP A 113 19.03 20.93 5.22
C TRP A 113 17.87 20.31 6.02
N LEU A 114 17.36 20.99 7.05
CA LEU A 114 16.33 20.47 7.95
C LEU A 114 14.95 20.36 7.29
N ILE A 115 14.62 21.21 6.32
CA ILE A 115 13.38 21.12 5.53
C ILE A 115 13.26 19.77 4.82
N GLU A 116 14.39 19.18 4.42
CA GLU A 116 14.45 17.89 3.72
C GLU A 116 14.67 16.71 4.68
N ASN A 117 14.99 16.97 5.96
CA ASN A 117 15.39 15.97 6.94
C ASN A 117 14.49 16.02 8.18
N ASP A 118 13.25 15.54 8.00
CA ASP A 118 12.16 15.63 8.98
C ASP A 118 12.45 15.00 10.35
N LYS A 119 13.02 13.79 10.34
CA LYS A 119 13.38 13.07 11.57
C LYS A 119 14.43 13.82 12.38
N GLN A 120 15.35 14.48 11.69
CA GLN A 120 16.45 15.21 12.32
C GLN A 120 15.96 16.55 12.87
N PHE A 121 15.04 17.20 12.17
CA PHE A 121 14.32 18.34 12.72
C PHE A 121 13.53 17.96 13.97
N LEU A 122 12.75 16.87 13.93
CA LEU A 122 11.99 16.42 15.10
C LEU A 122 12.91 16.09 16.28
N MET A 123 14.05 15.43 16.02
CA MET A 123 15.05 15.16 17.06
C MET A 123 15.63 16.46 17.62
N LEU A 124 15.97 17.44 16.77
CA LEU A 124 16.49 18.74 17.18
C LEU A 124 15.55 19.45 18.15
N LYS A 125 14.23 19.41 17.91
CA LYS A 125 13.21 20.01 18.80
C LYS A 125 13.23 19.44 20.20
N THR A 126 13.58 18.17 20.37
CA THR A 126 13.63 17.51 21.69
C THR A 126 14.85 17.88 22.52
N LEU A 127 15.86 18.49 21.91
CA LEU A 127 17.10 18.83 22.59
C LEU A 127 16.93 20.10 23.43
N PRO A 128 17.67 20.22 24.55
CA PRO A 128 17.79 21.48 25.26
C PRO A 128 18.55 22.50 24.39
N VAL A 129 18.20 23.78 24.52
CA VAL A 129 18.66 24.86 23.62
C VAL A 129 20.19 24.95 23.54
N GLU A 130 20.89 24.68 24.64
CA GLU A 130 22.35 24.73 24.76
C GLU A 130 23.05 23.68 23.89
N LYS A 131 22.34 22.59 23.53
CA LYS A 131 22.88 21.50 22.70
C LYS A 131 22.50 21.64 21.23
N LYS A 132 21.49 22.46 20.90
CA LYS A 132 20.94 22.55 19.55
C LYS A 132 21.98 23.05 18.54
N LYS A 133 22.77 24.06 18.89
CA LYS A 133 23.82 24.61 18.00
C LYS A 133 24.79 23.52 17.54
N ASN A 134 25.40 22.79 18.47
CA ASN A 134 26.39 21.76 18.13
C ASN A 134 25.78 20.64 17.26
N MET A 135 24.52 20.27 17.52
CA MET A 135 23.81 19.30 16.70
C MET A 135 23.50 19.81 15.29
N VAL A 136 23.02 21.04 15.17
CA VAL A 136 22.77 21.67 13.86
C VAL A 136 24.06 21.73 13.04
N LEU A 137 25.17 22.17 13.64
CA LEU A 137 26.46 22.23 12.97
C LEU A 137 26.95 20.83 12.54
N LEU A 138 26.69 19.79 13.36
CA LEU A 138 27.02 18.42 12.99
C LEU A 138 26.21 17.94 11.77
N PHE A 139 24.93 18.28 11.68
CA PHE A 139 24.07 17.92 10.55
C PHE A 139 24.51 18.62 9.27
N THR A 140 24.74 19.94 9.33
CA THR A 140 25.06 20.75 8.16
C THR A 140 26.50 20.56 7.67
N SER A 141 27.43 20.16 8.54
CA SER A 141 28.82 19.87 8.15
C SER A 141 28.97 18.63 7.28
N ARG A 142 27.98 17.72 7.28
CA ARG A 142 28.04 16.44 6.57
C ARG A 142 27.41 16.48 5.17
N GLY A 143 26.76 17.60 4.83
CA GLY A 143 25.95 17.77 3.62
C GLY A 143 26.43 18.88 2.67
N ALA A 144 27.73 19.21 2.68
CA ALA A 144 28.35 20.10 1.71
C ALA A 144 29.20 19.32 0.70
#